data_AF-A0A1Y4CNW3-F1
#
_entry.id   AF-A0A1Y4CNW3-F1
#
_cell.length_a   1.000
_cell.length_b   1.000
_cell.length_c   1.000
_cell.angle_alpha   90.00
_cell.angle_beta   90.00
_cell.angle_gamma   90.00
#
_symmetry.space_group_name_H-M   'P 1'
#
loop_
_entity.id
_entity.type
_entity.pdbx_description
1 polymer ?
#
loop_
_entity_poly.entity_id
_entity_poly.type
_entity_poly.pdbx_seq_one_letter_code
_entity_poly.pdbx_strand_id
1 'polypeptide(L)'
;MRERLLAALAERGLLAADGVTTAFGEPAWREVRAGHEPQALMDAGALQRRLVECACGTAAMGEDLCAAWVERAFSRLGMGYVSGDARELCDGFCHLTDTADLLVGMIVAVARDPYGAGGWDHGHVGLYVGDDAVMDCVDGRVRRVPLELWLSAYGVASEPRWGWLGAISLA
;
A
#
# COMPACT_ATOMS: atom_id res chain seq x y z
N MET A 1 -8.81 -5.34 15.65
CA MET A 1 -8.11 -4.42 14.72
C MET A 1 -9.10 -3.50 14.03
N ARG A 2 -10.06 -4.07 13.28
CA ARG A 2 -11.18 -3.34 12.65
C ARG A 2 -11.89 -2.33 13.56
N GLU A 3 -12.41 -2.75 14.71
CA GLU A 3 -13.14 -1.85 15.63
C GLU A 3 -12.31 -0.64 16.07
N ARG A 4 -11.01 -0.84 16.34
CA ARG A 4 -10.09 0.24 16.71
C ARG A 4 -9.88 1.22 15.57
N LEU A 5 -9.76 0.73 14.33
CA LEU A 5 -9.67 1.60 13.16
C LEU A 5 -10.96 2.39 12.97
N LEU A 6 -12.12 1.72 13.00
CA LEU A 6 -13.41 2.39 12.80
C LEU A 6 -13.67 3.45 13.87
N ALA A 7 -13.35 3.17 15.14
CA ALA A 7 -13.41 4.16 16.21
C ALA A 7 -12.48 5.36 15.92
N ALA A 8 -11.24 5.10 15.50
CA ALA A 8 -10.28 6.16 15.15
C ALA A 8 -10.68 6.99 13.91
N LEU A 9 -11.43 6.41 12.97
CA LEU A 9 -12.03 7.14 11.84
C LEU A 9 -13.20 7.99 12.32
N ALA A 10 -14.07 7.45 13.18
CA ALA A 10 -15.21 8.17 13.75
C ALA A 10 -14.75 9.38 14.58
N GLU A 11 -13.75 9.21 15.44
CA GLU A 11 -13.14 10.30 16.23
C GLU A 11 -12.59 11.44 15.37
N ARG A 12 -12.15 11.12 14.14
CA ARG A 12 -11.65 12.09 13.16
C ARG A 12 -12.74 12.64 12.22
N GLY A 13 -13.99 12.20 12.37
CA GLY A 13 -15.09 12.56 11.45
C GLY A 13 -14.92 11.98 10.04
N LEU A 14 -14.11 10.93 9.89
CA LEU A 14 -13.83 10.26 8.62
C LEU A 14 -14.71 9.05 8.37
N LEU A 15 -15.49 8.62 9.37
CA LEU A 15 -16.50 7.57 9.25
C LEU A 15 -17.87 8.22 8.97
N ALA A 16 -18.60 7.72 7.99
CA ALA A 16 -19.96 8.17 7.70
C ALA A 16 -20.94 7.69 8.78
N ALA A 17 -22.13 8.29 8.80
CA ALA A 17 -23.17 7.98 9.77
C ALA A 17 -23.70 6.54 9.68
N ASP A 18 -23.51 5.87 8.55
CA ASP A 18 -23.89 4.47 8.36
C ASP A 18 -22.95 3.48 9.08
N GLY A 19 -21.77 3.94 9.53
CA GLY A 19 -20.75 3.12 10.17
C GLY A 19 -20.04 2.12 9.26
N VAL A 20 -20.30 2.15 7.95
CA VAL A 20 -19.80 1.19 6.96
C VAL A 20 -18.97 1.88 5.87
N THR A 21 -19.30 3.12 5.53
CA THR A 21 -18.56 3.94 4.57
C THR A 21 -17.78 5.05 5.26
N THR A 22 -16.81 5.61 4.55
CA THR A 22 -16.08 6.80 4.97
C THR A 22 -16.84 8.05 4.57
N ALA A 23 -16.44 9.21 5.12
CA ALA A 23 -16.97 10.50 4.71
C ALA A 23 -16.78 10.82 3.21
N PHE A 24 -15.97 10.04 2.50
CA PHE A 24 -15.70 10.17 1.06
C PHE A 24 -16.45 9.15 0.21
N GLY A 25 -17.31 8.32 0.81
CA GLY A 25 -18.10 7.29 0.10
C GLY A 25 -17.34 5.99 -0.17
N GLU A 26 -16.12 5.85 0.34
CA GLU A 26 -15.32 4.63 0.25
C GLU A 26 -15.71 3.63 1.34
N PRO A 27 -15.49 2.32 1.16
CA PRO A 27 -15.61 1.35 2.26
C PRO A 27 -14.72 1.72 3.46
N ALA A 28 -15.27 1.73 4.67
CA ALA A 28 -14.49 1.99 5.89
C ALA A 28 -13.67 0.76 6.34
N TRP A 29 -14.01 -0.42 5.84
CA TRP A 29 -13.26 -1.66 6.02
C TRP A 29 -13.23 -2.46 4.72
N ARG A 30 -12.03 -2.90 4.32
CA ARG A 30 -11.78 -3.75 3.16
C ARG A 30 -11.25 -5.10 3.64
N GLU A 31 -12.12 -6.10 3.58
CA GLU A 31 -11.80 -7.48 3.90
C GLU A 31 -11.25 -8.19 2.64
N VAL A 32 -10.22 -9.01 2.82
CA VAL A 32 -9.77 -9.97 1.81
C VAL A 32 -10.76 -11.12 1.81
N ARG A 33 -11.51 -11.27 0.73
CA ARG A 33 -12.56 -12.29 0.63
C ARG A 33 -11.95 -13.66 0.44
N ALA A 34 -12.61 -14.69 0.99
CA ALA A 34 -12.25 -16.07 0.70
C ALA A 34 -12.29 -16.35 -0.81
N GLY A 35 -11.24 -16.98 -1.35
CA GLY A 35 -11.04 -17.20 -2.79
C GLY A 35 -10.43 -16.01 -3.54
N HIS A 36 -10.15 -14.91 -2.85
CA HIS A 36 -9.45 -13.73 -3.37
C HIS A 36 -8.16 -13.45 -2.59
N GLU A 37 -7.58 -14.49 -2.00
CA GLU A 37 -6.35 -14.38 -1.22
C GLU A 37 -5.19 -13.98 -2.15
N PRO A 38 -4.40 -12.95 -1.78
CA PRO A 38 -3.22 -12.54 -2.52
C PRO A 38 -2.08 -13.56 -2.37
N GLN A 39 -1.06 -13.47 -3.24
CA GLN A 39 0.03 -14.44 -3.27
C GLN A 39 0.75 -14.55 -1.90
N ALA A 40 0.91 -15.79 -1.40
CA ALA A 40 1.74 -16.06 -0.23
C ALA A 40 3.23 -15.90 -0.54
N LEU A 41 4.06 -15.50 0.44
CA LEU A 41 5.49 -15.29 0.21
C LEU A 41 6.20 -16.59 -0.21
N MET A 42 5.71 -17.74 0.24
CA MET A 42 6.28 -19.04 -0.15
C MET A 42 6.05 -19.41 -1.61
N ASP A 43 5.00 -18.87 -2.23
CA ASP A 43 4.65 -19.09 -3.63
C ASP A 43 5.31 -18.06 -4.56
N ALA A 44 6.06 -17.12 -4.01
CA ALA A 44 6.72 -16.06 -4.76
C ALA A 44 7.98 -16.56 -5.50
N GLY A 45 8.21 -16.01 -6.69
CA GLY A 45 9.42 -16.19 -7.47
C GLY A 45 10.67 -15.66 -6.78
N ALA A 46 11.84 -16.00 -7.32
CA ALA A 46 13.13 -15.62 -6.71
C ALA A 46 13.34 -14.10 -6.68
N LEU A 47 12.95 -13.38 -7.74
CA LEU A 47 13.08 -11.91 -7.79
C LEU A 47 12.12 -11.21 -6.82
N GLN A 48 10.88 -11.69 -6.72
CA GLN A 48 9.90 -11.19 -5.76
C GLN A 48 10.43 -11.30 -4.32
N ARG A 49 10.93 -12.48 -3.92
CA ARG A 49 11.54 -12.70 -2.59
C ARG A 49 12.75 -11.81 -2.34
N ARG A 50 13.64 -11.67 -3.33
CA ARG A 50 14.78 -10.77 -3.23
C ARG A 50 14.36 -9.30 -3.05
N LEU A 51 13.26 -8.87 -3.68
CA LEU A 51 12.74 -7.52 -3.45
C LEU A 51 12.26 -7.34 -2.01
N VAL A 52 11.57 -8.34 -1.45
CA VAL A 52 11.13 -8.31 -0.05
C VAL A 52 12.33 -8.21 0.90
N GLU A 53 13.41 -8.95 0.66
CA GLU A 53 14.67 -8.83 1.40
C GLU A 53 15.26 -7.42 1.29
N CYS A 54 15.29 -6.85 0.07
CA CYS A 54 15.76 -5.48 -0.15
C CYS A 54 14.92 -4.45 0.62
N ALA A 55 13.60 -4.61 0.61
CA ALA A 55 12.67 -3.75 1.34
C ALA A 55 12.89 -3.85 2.86
N CYS A 56 13.05 -5.06 3.40
CA CYS A 56 13.36 -5.28 4.81
C CYS A 56 14.69 -4.63 5.23
N GLY A 57 15.70 -4.64 4.36
CA GLY A 57 16.98 -3.99 4.63
C GLY A 57 16.99 -2.48 4.41
N THR A 58 15.94 -1.89 3.83
CA THR A 58 15.92 -0.47 3.45
C THR A 58 15.44 0.39 4.61
N ALA A 59 16.30 1.29 5.08
CA ALA A 59 15.98 2.25 6.13
C ALA A 59 14.93 3.27 5.65
N ALA A 60 14.17 3.84 6.60
CA ALA A 60 13.25 4.94 6.31
C ALA A 60 14.00 6.15 5.72
N MET A 61 13.38 6.82 4.76
CA MET A 61 13.99 7.94 4.02
C MET A 61 13.61 9.32 4.59
N GLY A 62 12.62 9.38 5.49
CA GLY A 62 12.11 10.61 6.12
C GLY A 62 10.57 10.60 6.21
N GLU A 63 9.98 11.70 6.69
CA GLU A 63 8.54 11.94 6.60
C GLU A 63 8.13 12.17 5.13
N ASP A 64 6.93 11.73 4.74
CA ASP A 64 6.37 11.87 3.38
C ASP A 64 7.22 11.29 2.22
N LEU A 65 8.18 10.40 2.52
CA LEU A 65 9.08 9.78 1.54
C LEU A 65 8.78 8.29 1.31
N CYS A 66 7.49 7.92 1.32
CA CYS A 66 7.03 6.55 1.09
C CYS A 66 7.44 6.02 -0.30
N ALA A 67 7.25 6.82 -1.35
CA ALA A 67 7.65 6.47 -2.72
C ALA A 67 9.17 6.32 -2.86
N ALA A 68 9.95 7.22 -2.25
CA ALA A 68 11.41 7.15 -2.27
C ALA A 68 11.94 5.89 -1.54
N TRP A 69 11.25 5.43 -0.49
CA TRP A 69 11.59 4.16 0.17
C TRP A 69 11.33 2.96 -0.76
N VAL A 70 10.21 2.93 -1.47
CA VAL A 70 9.91 1.87 -2.47
C VAL A 70 10.96 1.90 -3.59
N GLU A 71 11.23 3.07 -4.16
CA GLU A 71 12.25 3.27 -5.19
C GLU A 71 13.62 2.75 -4.74
N ARG A 72 14.00 3.01 -3.48
CA ARG A 72 15.26 2.54 -2.89
C ARG A 72 15.31 1.01 -2.77
N ALA A 73 14.20 0.36 -2.44
CA ALA A 73 14.12 -1.11 -2.40
C ALA A 73 14.33 -1.72 -3.79
N PHE A 74 13.70 -1.16 -4.82
CA PHE A 74 13.90 -1.58 -6.22
C PHE A 74 15.32 -1.29 -6.73
N SER A 75 15.89 -0.13 -6.38
CA SER A 75 17.29 0.22 -6.68
C SER A 75 18.27 -0.81 -6.13
N ARG A 76 18.06 -1.28 -4.89
CA ARG A 76 18.89 -2.33 -4.27
C ARG A 76 18.72 -3.70 -4.90
N LEU A 77 17.56 -3.98 -5.49
CA LEU A 77 17.36 -5.19 -6.30
C LEU A 77 18.18 -5.16 -7.59
N GLY A 78 18.65 -3.98 -8.01
CA GLY A 78 19.33 -3.73 -9.29
C GLY A 78 18.39 -3.26 -10.39
N MET A 79 17.14 -2.91 -10.05
CA MET A 79 16.21 -2.29 -10.97
C MET A 79 16.43 -0.77 -10.95
N GLY A 80 16.32 -0.11 -12.10
CA GLY A 80 16.56 1.31 -12.22
C GLY A 80 15.61 2.15 -11.36
N TYR A 81 15.71 3.48 -11.50
CA TYR A 81 14.88 4.41 -10.76
C TYR A 81 13.55 4.63 -11.47
N VAL A 82 12.44 4.42 -10.75
CA VAL A 82 11.11 4.89 -11.11
C VAL A 82 10.73 5.92 -10.06
N SER A 83 10.81 7.20 -10.45
CA SER A 83 10.58 8.34 -9.57
C SER A 83 9.15 8.84 -9.69
N GLY A 84 8.65 9.40 -8.59
CA GLY A 84 7.38 10.10 -8.54
C GLY A 84 6.85 10.09 -7.11
N ASP A 85 5.78 10.82 -6.87
CA ASP A 85 5.00 10.68 -5.64
C ASP A 85 4.06 9.46 -5.68
N ALA A 86 3.43 9.10 -4.56
CA ALA A 86 2.61 7.90 -4.49
C ALA A 86 1.37 7.96 -5.42
N ARG A 87 0.83 9.16 -5.70
CA ARG A 87 -0.25 9.38 -6.67
C ARG A 87 0.24 9.11 -8.08
N GLU A 88 1.37 9.68 -8.47
CA GLU A 88 1.97 9.46 -9.79
C GLU A 88 2.26 7.96 -10.02
N LEU A 89 2.79 7.27 -9.01
CA LEU A 89 3.01 5.83 -9.06
C LEU A 89 1.68 5.05 -9.15
N CYS A 90 0.66 5.46 -8.39
CA CYS A 90 -0.66 4.84 -8.42
C CYS A 90 -1.33 4.99 -9.79
N ASP A 91 -1.36 6.20 -10.34
CA ASP A 91 -1.99 6.47 -11.64
C ASP A 91 -1.21 5.85 -12.80
N GLY A 92 0.12 5.79 -12.70
CA GLY A 92 0.98 5.25 -13.74
C GLY A 92 1.08 3.73 -13.79
N PHE A 93 0.97 3.04 -12.64
CA PHE A 93 1.32 1.62 -12.54
C PHE A 93 0.31 0.75 -11.78
N CYS A 94 -0.67 1.33 -11.08
CA CYS A 94 -1.65 0.56 -10.32
C CYS A 94 -3.00 0.50 -11.06
N HIS A 95 -3.28 -0.64 -11.68
CA HIS A 95 -4.50 -0.85 -12.49
C HIS A 95 -5.38 -2.00 -11.97
N LEU A 96 -4.92 -2.71 -10.94
CA LEU A 96 -5.61 -3.86 -10.36
C LEU A 96 -6.29 -3.46 -9.04
N THR A 97 -7.44 -4.07 -8.78
CA THR A 97 -8.26 -3.87 -7.57
C THR A 97 -8.79 -5.16 -6.95
N ASP A 98 -8.64 -6.32 -7.62
CA ASP A 98 -8.98 -7.63 -7.07
C ASP A 98 -7.78 -8.28 -6.37
N THR A 99 -7.89 -8.56 -5.07
CA THR A 99 -6.77 -9.02 -4.25
C THR A 99 -6.23 -10.37 -4.70
N ALA A 100 -7.03 -11.14 -5.46
CA ALA A 100 -6.57 -12.35 -6.13
C ALA A 100 -5.40 -12.08 -7.12
N ASP A 101 -5.36 -10.88 -7.70
CA ASP A 101 -4.32 -10.46 -8.66
C ASP A 101 -3.11 -9.81 -7.98
N LEU A 102 -3.13 -9.65 -6.65
CA LEU A 102 -2.06 -9.00 -5.91
C LEU A 102 -0.89 -9.97 -5.67
N LEU A 103 0.23 -9.71 -6.33
CA LEU A 103 1.44 -10.54 -6.29
C LEU A 103 2.56 -9.87 -5.48
N VAL A 104 3.41 -10.70 -4.85
CA VAL A 104 4.55 -10.24 -4.04
C VAL A 104 5.44 -9.32 -4.86
N GLY A 105 5.77 -8.16 -4.30
CA GLY A 105 6.59 -7.15 -4.97
C GLY A 105 5.80 -6.14 -5.81
N MET A 106 4.48 -6.30 -5.98
CA MET A 106 3.65 -5.21 -6.48
C MET A 106 3.60 -4.06 -5.47
N ILE A 107 3.54 -2.84 -5.99
CA ILE A 107 3.24 -1.67 -5.15
C ILE A 107 1.73 -1.65 -4.85
N VAL A 108 1.38 -1.23 -3.64
CA VAL A 108 0.00 -1.00 -3.21
C VAL A 108 -0.11 0.48 -2.89
N ALA A 109 -0.99 1.21 -3.56
CA ALA A 109 -1.02 2.67 -3.52
C ALA A 109 -2.44 3.24 -3.46
N VAL A 110 -2.57 4.42 -2.85
CA VAL A 110 -3.75 5.28 -2.94
C VAL A 110 -3.32 6.63 -3.51
N ALA A 111 -4.16 7.23 -4.36
CA ALA A 111 -3.86 8.54 -4.94
C ALA A 111 -4.07 9.70 -3.94
N ARG A 112 -4.77 9.45 -2.83
CA ARG A 112 -5.16 10.44 -1.83
C ARG A 112 -5.53 9.76 -0.51
N ASP A 113 -5.05 10.29 0.61
CA ASP A 113 -5.55 10.02 1.95
C ASP A 113 -5.80 11.33 2.75
N PRO A 114 -6.65 11.32 3.80
CA PRO A 114 -7.06 12.54 4.48
C PRO A 114 -6.26 12.87 5.75
N TYR A 115 -5.05 12.34 5.94
CA TYR A 115 -4.31 12.49 7.21
C TYR A 115 -3.38 13.71 7.27
N GLY A 116 -3.23 14.44 6.17
CA GLY A 116 -2.44 15.67 6.08
C GLY A 116 -2.35 16.17 4.65
N ALA A 117 -1.69 17.32 4.44
CA ALA A 117 -1.50 17.87 3.10
C ALA A 117 -0.69 16.91 2.19
N GLY A 118 0.35 16.28 2.74
CA GLY A 118 1.15 15.28 2.03
C GLY A 118 0.31 14.13 1.49
N GLY A 119 -0.42 13.43 2.36
CA GLY A 119 -1.33 12.36 1.94
C GLY A 119 -2.45 12.82 1.00
N TRP A 120 -2.94 14.05 1.19
CA TRP A 120 -4.00 14.61 0.34
C TRP A 120 -3.51 14.92 -1.08
N ASP A 121 -2.29 15.42 -1.24
CA ASP A 121 -1.75 15.86 -2.52
C ASP A 121 -0.91 14.79 -3.21
N HIS A 122 -0.28 13.90 -2.45
CA HIS A 122 0.68 12.91 -2.96
C HIS A 122 0.26 11.46 -2.73
N GLY A 123 -0.77 11.20 -1.92
CA GLY A 123 -1.22 9.85 -1.60
C GLY A 123 -0.22 9.07 -0.73
N HIS A 124 -0.36 7.75 -0.72
CA HIS A 124 0.53 6.86 0.02
C HIS A 124 0.78 5.55 -0.72
N VAL A 125 1.98 5.01 -0.59
CA VAL A 125 2.40 3.76 -1.27
C VAL A 125 3.19 2.85 -0.32
N GLY A 126 2.93 1.55 -0.47
CA GLY A 126 3.68 0.47 0.15
C GLY A 126 4.01 -0.62 -0.85
N LEU A 127 4.67 -1.67 -0.36
CA LEU A 127 5.03 -2.87 -1.11
C LEU A 127 4.28 -4.06 -0.53
N TYR A 128 3.59 -4.84 -1.37
CA TYR A 128 3.04 -6.11 -0.94
C TYR A 128 4.16 -7.14 -0.78
N VAL A 129 4.29 -7.72 0.42
CA VAL A 129 5.40 -8.61 0.79
C VAL A 129 4.98 -10.06 0.98
N GLY A 130 3.75 -10.40 0.58
CA GLY A 130 3.18 -11.73 0.77
C GLY A 130 2.55 -11.91 2.15
N ASP A 131 1.79 -13.00 2.26
CA ASP A 131 1.13 -13.44 3.50
C ASP A 131 0.22 -12.34 4.09
N ASP A 132 -0.64 -11.77 3.24
CA ASP A 132 -1.59 -10.70 3.61
C ASP A 132 -0.92 -9.52 4.32
N ALA A 133 0.30 -9.14 3.89
CA ALA A 133 1.05 -8.06 4.51
C ALA A 133 1.61 -7.06 3.51
N VAL A 134 1.56 -5.79 3.92
CA VAL A 134 2.19 -4.66 3.22
C VAL A 134 3.29 -4.11 4.10
N MET A 135 4.42 -3.75 3.48
CA MET A 135 5.44 -2.91 4.09
C MET A 135 5.36 -1.51 3.53
N ASP A 136 5.36 -0.52 4.41
CA ASP A 136 5.34 0.90 4.04
C ASP A 136 6.29 1.71 4.92
N CYS A 137 6.63 2.91 4.43
CA CYS A 137 7.38 3.91 5.18
C CYS A 137 6.46 5.08 5.49
N VAL A 138 6.22 5.35 6.78
CA VAL A 138 5.37 6.43 7.27
C VAL A 138 5.98 7.02 8.54
N ASP A 139 5.88 8.33 8.74
CA ASP A 139 6.40 9.04 9.93
C ASP A 139 7.87 8.68 10.26
N GLY A 140 8.71 8.56 9.22
CA GLY A 140 10.12 8.20 9.35
C GLY A 140 10.38 6.77 9.83
N ARG A 141 9.41 5.85 9.70
CA ARG A 141 9.52 4.46 10.13
C ARG A 141 9.07 3.51 9.03
N VAL A 142 9.83 2.43 8.86
CA VAL A 142 9.39 1.27 8.06
C VAL A 142 8.65 0.32 8.98
N ARG A 143 7.50 -0.16 8.53
CA ARG A 143 6.69 -1.14 9.26
C ARG A 143 6.16 -2.21 8.31
N ARG A 144 5.74 -3.33 8.88
CA ARG A 144 4.95 -4.37 8.23
C ARG A 144 3.59 -4.39 8.91
N VAL A 145 2.52 -4.29 8.13
CA VAL A 145 1.14 -4.27 8.63
C VAL A 145 0.27 -5.23 7.82
N PRO A 146 -0.84 -5.75 8.40
CA PRO A 146 -1.80 -6.53 7.66
C PRO A 146 -2.38 -5.75 6.47
N LEU A 147 -2.58 -6.42 5.33
CA LEU A 147 -3.08 -5.86 4.09
C LEU A 147 -4.43 -5.17 4.30
N GLU A 148 -5.40 -5.86 4.91
CA GLU A 148 -6.73 -5.28 5.20
C GLU A 148 -6.66 -4.00 6.02
N LEU A 149 -5.75 -3.95 7.00
CA LEU A 149 -5.54 -2.75 7.81
C LEU A 149 -5.00 -1.61 6.94
N TRP A 150 -4.00 -1.90 6.10
CA TRP A 150 -3.42 -0.90 5.20
C TRP A 150 -4.46 -0.37 4.21
N LEU A 151 -5.18 -1.27 3.52
CA LEU A 151 -6.22 -0.93 2.56
C LEU A 151 -7.35 -0.12 3.19
N SER A 152 -7.75 -0.45 4.42
CA SER A 152 -8.81 0.27 5.12
C SER A 152 -8.34 1.61 5.68
N ALA A 153 -7.10 1.68 6.18
CA ALA A 153 -6.56 2.90 6.77
C ALA A 153 -6.22 3.95 5.69
N TYR A 154 -5.63 3.56 4.57
CA TYR A 154 -5.27 4.51 3.50
C TYR A 154 -6.35 4.68 2.45
N GLY A 155 -7.22 3.69 2.25
CA GLY A 155 -8.33 3.74 1.31
C GLY A 155 -9.51 4.61 1.74
N VAL A 156 -9.29 5.60 2.61
CA VAL A 156 -10.39 6.39 3.20
C VAL A 156 -10.95 7.39 2.21
N ALA A 157 -10.10 7.98 1.37
CA ALA A 157 -10.47 9.03 0.42
C ALA A 157 -10.31 8.63 -1.06
N SER A 158 -9.67 7.48 -1.32
CA SER A 158 -9.41 6.94 -2.66
C SER A 158 -9.34 5.42 -2.57
N GLU A 159 -9.91 4.72 -3.56
CA GLU A 159 -9.75 3.27 -3.68
C GLU A 159 -8.26 2.89 -3.78
N PRO A 160 -7.77 1.94 -2.95
CA PRO A 160 -6.44 1.37 -3.10
C PRO A 160 -6.33 0.53 -4.37
N ARG A 161 -5.20 0.66 -5.07
CA ARG A 161 -4.89 -0.10 -6.29
C ARG A 161 -3.48 -0.66 -6.21
N TRP A 162 -3.18 -1.66 -7.03
CA TRP A 162 -1.84 -2.24 -7.13
C TRP A 162 -1.41 -2.56 -8.56
N GLY A 163 -0.11 -2.76 -8.70
CA GLY A 163 0.51 -3.21 -9.93
C GLY A 163 2.03 -3.20 -9.87
N TRP A 164 2.64 -3.42 -11.03
CA TRP A 164 4.09 -3.52 -11.17
C TRP A 164 4.72 -2.15 -11.35
N LEU A 165 5.58 -1.74 -10.41
CA LEU A 165 6.34 -0.50 -10.52
C LEU A 165 7.12 -0.47 -11.84
N GLY A 166 6.98 0.62 -12.61
CA GLY A 166 7.65 0.75 -13.91
C GLY A 166 7.14 -0.21 -14.99
N ALA A 167 5.99 -0.86 -14.79
CA ALA A 167 5.47 -1.95 -15.62
C ALA A 167 6.43 -3.16 -15.73
N ILE A 168 7.25 -3.39 -14.71
CA ILE A 168 8.21 -4.50 -14.66
C ILE A 168 7.64 -5.65 -13.82
N SER A 169 7.20 -6.73 -14.48
CA SER A 169 6.75 -7.95 -13.78
C SER A 169 7.92 -8.67 -13.12
N LEU A 170 7.74 -9.03 -11.84
CA LEU A 170 8.71 -9.85 -11.08
C LEU A 170 8.28 -11.32 -10.93
N ALA A 171 7.02 -11.62 -11.28
CA ALA A 171 6.44 -12.96 -11.26
C ALA A 171 6.95 -13.83 -12.41
#